data_AF-A0ABC8ACQ3-F1
#
_entry.id   AF-A0ABC8ACQ3-F1
#
_cell.length_a   1.000
_cell.length_b   1.000
_cell.length_c   1.000
_cell.angle_alpha   90.00
_cell.angle_beta   90.00
_cell.angle_gamma   90.00
#
_symmetry.space_group_name_H-M   'P 1'
#
loop_
_entity.id
_entity.type
_entity.pdbx_description
1 polymer ?
#
loop_
_entity_poly.entity_id
_entity_poly.type
_entity_poly.pdbx_seq_one_letter_code
_entity_poly.pdbx_strand_id
1 'polypeptide(L)'
;MGSVTTMTTTEYAKHRGVSDSYIRRMRRKGKVVLGEDGRIHVNASDTLLDGMTNPVQGGKRGRTDPPASGVPTFTVMTPQGIPVQEAVRRERVARALKAELDLGKEAEQLTCVDEVNRAVFTLVRQALNQLRGMSGRLRKTLAAETDAGKVTQIIDTDVAHICKQMRDAAAALLKTNTPDADPVEAADANDTNDTNDTNDTLEFEEEGVSG
;
A
#
# COMPACT_ATOMS: atom_id res chain seq x y z
N MET A 1 31.64 -44.43 -16.06
CA MET A 1 31.57 -43.93 -14.67
C MET A 1 32.20 -42.55 -14.66
N GLY A 2 31.41 -41.48 -14.70
CA GLY A 2 31.92 -40.12 -14.74
C GLY A 2 32.71 -39.84 -13.47
N SER A 3 33.97 -39.42 -13.59
CA SER A 3 34.84 -39.07 -12.48
C SER A 3 34.21 -37.91 -11.70
N VAL A 4 33.66 -38.22 -10.52
CA VAL A 4 33.06 -37.24 -9.64
C VAL A 4 34.19 -36.47 -8.95
N THR A 5 34.55 -35.30 -9.49
CA THR A 5 35.57 -34.44 -8.89
C THR A 5 35.05 -33.85 -7.58
N THR A 6 35.59 -34.33 -6.46
CA THR A 6 35.35 -33.78 -5.12
C THR A 6 36.58 -32.98 -4.68
N MET A 7 36.36 -31.79 -4.12
CA MET A 7 37.43 -30.92 -3.63
C MET A 7 37.18 -30.51 -2.17
N THR A 8 38.24 -30.17 -1.46
CA THR A 8 38.10 -29.53 -0.14
C THR A 8 37.57 -28.10 -0.27
N THR A 9 37.00 -27.55 0.81
CA THR A 9 36.45 -26.18 0.82
C THR A 9 37.44 -25.12 0.32
N THR A 10 38.71 -25.26 0.72
CA THR A 10 39.80 -24.35 0.35
C THR A 10 40.22 -24.49 -1.11
N GLU A 11 40.23 -25.71 -1.65
CA GLU A 11 40.54 -25.96 -3.06
C GLU A 11 39.41 -25.47 -3.96
N TYR A 12 38.16 -25.73 -3.58
CA TYR A 12 36.98 -25.27 -4.31
C TYR A 12 36.85 -23.74 -4.32
N ALA A 13 37.18 -23.07 -3.20
CA ALA A 13 37.22 -21.61 -3.13
C ALA A 13 38.25 -21.02 -4.11
N LYS A 14 39.45 -21.62 -4.21
CA LYS A 14 40.48 -21.23 -5.17
C LYS A 14 40.05 -21.48 -6.61
N HIS A 15 39.43 -22.65 -6.88
CA HIS A 15 38.91 -23.00 -8.20
C HIS A 15 37.90 -21.97 -8.72
N ARG A 16 36.99 -21.50 -7.85
CA ARG A 16 35.94 -20.52 -8.20
C ARG A 16 36.38 -19.05 -8.07
N GLY A 17 37.58 -18.78 -7.55
CA GLY A 17 38.07 -17.41 -7.33
C GLY A 17 37.33 -16.64 -6.22
N VAL A 18 36.74 -17.34 -5.25
CA VAL A 18 35.97 -16.73 -4.14
C VAL A 18 36.63 -17.02 -2.78
N SER A 19 36.32 -16.23 -1.75
CA SER A 19 36.88 -16.45 -0.42
C SER A 19 36.39 -17.76 0.22
N ASP A 20 37.28 -18.45 0.95
CA ASP A 20 36.96 -19.67 1.69
C ASP A 20 35.82 -19.47 2.71
N SER A 21 35.76 -18.29 3.34
CA SER A 21 34.67 -17.90 4.24
C SER A 21 33.31 -17.82 3.54
N TYR A 22 33.27 -17.42 2.26
CA TYR A 22 32.03 -17.41 1.47
C TYR A 22 31.55 -18.83 1.18
N ILE A 23 32.45 -19.73 0.78
CA ILE A 23 32.09 -21.15 0.55
C ILE A 23 31.64 -21.83 1.84
N ARG A 24 32.31 -21.59 2.99
CA ARG A 24 31.83 -22.08 4.30
C ARG A 24 30.44 -21.55 4.68
N ARG A 25 30.13 -20.30 4.31
CA ARG A 25 28.79 -19.73 4.50
C ARG A 25 27.77 -20.41 3.60
N MET A 26 28.09 -20.66 2.34
CA MET A 26 27.19 -21.33 1.39
C MET A 26 26.96 -22.80 1.75
N ARG A 27 27.98 -23.49 2.28
CA ARG A 27 27.86 -24.83 2.86
C ARG A 27 26.86 -24.86 4.02
N ARG A 28 26.94 -23.91 4.96
CA ARG A 28 25.97 -23.80 6.07
C ARG A 28 24.54 -23.52 5.61
N LYS A 29 24.37 -22.83 4.49
CA LYS A 29 23.07 -22.55 3.87
C LYS A 29 22.55 -23.69 3.00
N GLY A 30 23.26 -24.81 2.92
CA GLY A 30 22.90 -25.95 2.07
C GLY A 30 22.94 -25.65 0.57
N LYS A 31 23.70 -24.64 0.15
CA LYS A 31 23.79 -24.20 -1.26
C LYS A 31 25.00 -24.76 -2.01
N VAL A 32 25.65 -25.77 -1.42
CA VAL A 32 26.81 -26.48 -1.96
C VAL A 32 26.55 -27.96 -1.77
N VAL A 33 26.75 -28.76 -2.80
CA VAL A 33 26.54 -30.20 -2.75
C VAL A 33 27.80 -30.86 -2.18
N LEU A 34 27.64 -31.59 -1.09
CA LEU A 34 28.69 -32.39 -0.48
C LEU A 34 28.56 -33.83 -1.00
N GLY A 35 29.69 -34.47 -1.25
CA GLY A 35 29.75 -35.90 -1.51
C GLY A 35 29.81 -36.74 -0.26
N GLU A 36 29.81 -38.05 -0.47
CA GLU A 36 29.80 -39.07 0.59
C GLU A 36 30.99 -38.90 1.56
N ASP A 37 32.13 -38.42 1.06
CA ASP A 37 33.34 -38.13 1.85
C ASP A 37 33.31 -36.76 2.58
N GLY A 38 32.19 -36.03 2.54
CA GLY A 38 32.06 -34.69 3.13
C GLY A 38 32.83 -33.58 2.38
N ARG A 39 33.35 -33.89 1.18
CA ARG A 39 34.01 -32.96 0.24
C ARG A 39 33.01 -32.34 -0.73
N ILE A 40 33.34 -31.20 -1.32
CA ILE A 40 32.44 -30.46 -2.21
C ILE A 40 32.46 -31.07 -3.61
N HIS A 41 31.29 -31.41 -4.14
CA HIS A 41 31.12 -31.79 -5.55
C HIS A 41 31.21 -30.55 -6.43
N VAL A 42 32.25 -30.47 -7.26
CA VAL A 42 32.58 -29.27 -8.04
C VAL A 42 31.44 -28.92 -9.00
N ASN A 43 31.12 -29.81 -9.95
CA ASN A 43 30.13 -29.53 -11.00
C ASN A 43 28.72 -29.24 -10.47
N ALA A 44 28.28 -30.01 -9.47
CA ALA A 44 26.94 -29.85 -8.88
C ALA A 44 26.82 -28.55 -8.06
N SER A 45 27.87 -28.20 -7.33
CA SER A 45 27.91 -26.96 -6.55
C SER A 45 28.09 -25.73 -7.44
N ASP A 46 28.80 -25.86 -8.56
CA ASP A 46 29.00 -24.76 -9.50
C ASP A 46 27.68 -24.36 -10.15
N THR A 47 26.89 -25.35 -10.60
CA THR A 47 25.55 -25.11 -11.17
C THR A 47 24.62 -24.38 -10.19
N LEU A 48 24.63 -24.78 -8.91
CA LEU A 48 23.79 -24.15 -7.89
C LEU A 48 24.22 -22.72 -7.59
N LEU A 49 25.53 -22.49 -7.47
CA LEU A 49 26.05 -21.17 -7.11
C LEU A 49 26.03 -20.21 -8.30
N ASP A 50 26.15 -20.68 -9.54
CA ASP A 50 26.04 -19.86 -10.76
C ASP A 50 24.61 -19.32 -10.92
N GLY A 51 23.59 -20.11 -10.60
CA GLY A 51 22.20 -19.65 -10.56
C GLY A 51 21.91 -18.59 -9.48
N MET A 52 22.77 -18.47 -8.46
CA MET A 52 22.61 -17.50 -7.36
C MET A 52 23.53 -16.28 -7.48
N THR A 53 24.62 -16.38 -8.23
CA THR A 53 25.63 -15.33 -8.30
C THR A 53 25.25 -14.34 -9.40
N ASN A 54 24.48 -13.33 -9.03
CA ASN A 54 24.15 -12.20 -9.89
C ASN A 54 25.43 -11.37 -10.18
N PRO A 55 25.87 -11.19 -11.44
CA PRO A 55 27.18 -10.63 -11.79
C PRO A 55 27.41 -9.16 -11.38
N VAL A 56 26.39 -8.49 -10.82
CA VAL A 56 26.42 -7.06 -10.45
C VAL A 56 26.79 -6.82 -8.97
N GLN A 57 26.90 -7.87 -8.13
CA GLN A 57 27.08 -7.73 -6.67
C GLN A 57 28.49 -8.04 -6.12
N GLY A 58 29.52 -7.98 -6.96
CA GLY A 58 30.93 -8.18 -6.57
C GLY A 58 31.63 -6.92 -6.04
N GLY A 59 31.12 -6.28 -4.99
CA GLY A 59 31.79 -5.14 -4.35
C GLY A 59 33.03 -5.58 -3.55
N LYS A 60 34.24 -5.32 -4.08
CA LYS A 60 35.52 -5.50 -3.37
C LYS A 60 35.48 -4.81 -2.00
N ARG A 61 35.44 -5.60 -0.92
CA ARG A 61 35.85 -5.16 0.42
C ARG A 61 37.24 -5.75 0.71
N GLY A 62 38.27 -5.02 0.27
CA GLY A 62 39.67 -5.27 0.61
C GLY A 62 40.33 -3.94 0.96
N ARG A 63 40.93 -3.87 2.15
CA ARG A 63 41.73 -2.76 2.68
C ARG A 63 42.82 -2.30 1.68
N THR A 64 42.94 -0.96 1.49
CA THR A 64 44.14 -0.09 1.32
C THR A 64 45.49 -0.80 1.06
N ASP A 65 46.32 -0.55 0.03
CA ASP A 65 46.70 0.64 -0.80
C ASP A 65 47.38 0.21 -2.13
N PRO A 66 47.94 1.08 -3.03
CA PRO A 66 47.45 2.29 -3.73
C PRO A 66 47.28 2.03 -5.27
N PRO A 67 46.82 2.99 -6.11
CA PRO A 67 46.23 2.66 -7.42
C PRO A 67 47.26 2.62 -8.55
N ALA A 68 47.22 1.54 -9.34
CA ALA A 68 47.80 1.51 -10.68
C ALA A 68 46.69 1.30 -11.72
N SER A 69 46.66 2.22 -12.67
CA SER A 69 45.95 2.19 -13.96
C SER A 69 44.44 2.28 -13.93
N GLY A 70 43.96 3.48 -14.28
CA GLY A 70 42.58 3.78 -14.58
C GLY A 70 42.03 2.90 -15.70
N VAL A 71 41.03 2.11 -15.35
CA VAL A 71 40.02 1.64 -16.29
C VAL A 71 38.89 2.66 -16.21
N PRO A 72 38.47 3.33 -17.30
CA PRO A 72 37.39 4.29 -17.22
C PRO A 72 36.10 3.55 -16.88
N THR A 73 35.57 3.80 -15.69
CA THR A 73 34.22 3.39 -15.32
C THR A 73 33.26 4.14 -16.25
N PHE A 74 32.79 3.49 -17.31
CA PHE A 74 31.75 4.04 -18.18
C PHE A 74 30.52 4.30 -17.31
N THR A 75 30.32 5.56 -16.96
CA THR A 75 29.11 6.01 -16.30
C THR A 75 28.04 6.03 -17.38
N VAL A 76 27.21 4.99 -17.41
CA VAL A 76 26.04 4.99 -18.27
C VAL A 76 25.18 6.18 -17.84
N MET A 77 25.02 7.13 -18.75
CA MET A 77 24.22 8.33 -18.53
C MET A 77 22.84 8.12 -19.15
N THR A 78 21.82 8.69 -18.53
CA THR A 78 20.51 8.82 -19.15
C THR A 78 20.57 9.86 -20.28
N PRO A 79 19.56 9.97 -21.17
CA PRO A 79 19.51 10.99 -22.24
C PRO A 79 19.64 12.44 -21.75
N GLN A 80 19.52 12.66 -20.44
CA GLN A 80 19.59 13.95 -19.76
C GLN A 80 20.91 14.19 -19.02
N GLY A 81 21.95 13.35 -19.25
CA GLY A 81 23.29 13.57 -18.68
C GLY A 81 23.39 13.33 -17.16
N ILE A 82 22.47 12.56 -16.58
CA ILE A 82 22.50 12.19 -15.16
C ILE A 82 23.02 10.74 -15.05
N PRO A 83 23.93 10.43 -14.10
CA PRO A 83 24.36 9.06 -13.87
C PRO A 83 23.14 8.17 -13.57
N VAL A 84 23.00 7.03 -14.27
CA VAL A 84 21.83 6.13 -14.16
C VAL A 84 21.53 5.74 -12.71
N GLN A 85 22.55 5.58 -11.87
CA GLN A 85 22.38 5.28 -10.44
C GLN A 85 21.67 6.40 -9.67
N GLU A 86 21.92 7.66 -10.01
CA GLU A 86 21.25 8.80 -9.39
C GLU A 86 19.80 8.94 -9.88
N ALA A 87 19.54 8.66 -11.16
CA ALA A 87 18.18 8.61 -11.70
C ALA A 87 17.33 7.54 -11.01
N VAL A 88 17.86 6.32 -10.84
CA VAL A 88 17.18 5.23 -10.11
C VAL A 88 16.95 5.58 -8.65
N ARG A 89 17.89 6.26 -7.99
CA ARG A 89 17.72 6.73 -6.61
C ARG A 89 16.60 7.76 -6.49
N ARG A 90 16.57 8.75 -7.40
CA ARG A 90 15.51 9.78 -7.43
C ARG A 90 14.14 9.17 -7.72
N GLU A 91 14.06 8.22 -8.65
CA GLU A 91 12.82 7.50 -8.96
C GLU A 91 12.31 6.70 -7.75
N ARG A 92 13.18 5.98 -7.04
CA ARG A 92 12.81 5.22 -5.83
C ARG A 92 12.29 6.13 -4.72
N VAL A 93 12.95 7.27 -4.48
CA VAL A 93 12.49 8.25 -3.48
C VAL A 93 11.15 8.85 -3.89
N ALA A 94 10.98 9.23 -5.16
CA ALA A 94 9.70 9.76 -5.65
C ALA A 94 8.56 8.74 -5.53
N ARG A 95 8.83 7.46 -5.82
CA ARG A 95 7.86 6.37 -5.64
C ARG A 95 7.50 6.16 -4.17
N ALA A 96 8.46 6.22 -3.26
CA ALA A 96 8.22 6.07 -1.82
C ALA A 96 7.33 7.22 -1.29
N LEU A 97 7.65 8.47 -1.62
CA LEU A 97 6.85 9.63 -1.23
C LEU A 97 5.43 9.58 -1.80
N LYS A 98 5.30 9.12 -3.05
CA LYS A 98 3.97 8.94 -3.66
C LYS A 98 3.17 7.86 -2.91
N ALA A 99 3.79 6.74 -2.56
CA ALA A 99 3.13 5.69 -1.80
C ALA A 99 2.69 6.18 -0.40
N GLU A 100 3.48 7.01 0.27
CA GLU A 100 3.09 7.63 1.55
C GLU A 100 1.89 8.57 1.40
N LEU A 101 1.86 9.39 0.33
CA LEU A 101 0.73 10.27 0.05
C LEU A 101 -0.54 9.48 -0.32
N ASP A 102 -0.40 8.40 -1.08
CA ASP A 102 -1.52 7.55 -1.47
C ASP A 102 -2.08 6.80 -0.25
N LEU A 103 -1.21 6.25 0.63
CA LEU A 103 -1.61 5.68 1.92
C LEU A 103 -2.31 6.72 2.82
N GLY A 104 -1.83 7.96 2.83
CA GLY A 104 -2.46 9.04 3.60
C GLY A 104 -3.83 9.45 3.06
N LYS A 105 -4.07 9.33 1.75
CA LYS A 105 -5.40 9.51 1.15
C LYS A 105 -6.33 8.35 1.48
N GLU A 106 -5.83 7.11 1.37
CA GLU A 106 -6.59 5.90 1.72
C GLU A 106 -6.98 5.87 3.21
N ALA A 107 -6.10 6.37 4.08
CA ALA A 107 -6.36 6.52 5.51
C ALA A 107 -7.25 7.74 5.87
N GLU A 108 -7.83 8.44 4.88
CA GLU A 108 -8.65 9.65 5.04
C GLU A 108 -7.94 10.84 5.71
N GLN A 109 -6.60 10.80 5.82
CA GLN A 109 -5.80 11.84 6.47
C GLN A 109 -5.42 12.98 5.51
N LEU A 110 -5.48 12.74 4.19
CA LEU A 110 -5.09 13.70 3.16
C LEU A 110 -6.18 13.84 2.11
N THR A 111 -6.58 15.09 1.81
CA THR A 111 -7.48 15.43 0.70
C THR A 111 -6.79 16.36 -0.29
N CYS A 112 -7.22 16.32 -1.55
CA CYS A 112 -6.71 17.23 -2.57
C CYS A 112 -7.29 18.63 -2.34
N VAL A 113 -6.46 19.56 -1.89
CA VAL A 113 -6.87 20.93 -1.54
C VAL A 113 -7.55 21.64 -2.71
N ASP A 114 -7.07 21.43 -3.94
CA ASP A 114 -7.63 22.06 -5.14
C ASP A 114 -9.05 21.57 -5.45
N GLU A 115 -9.33 20.29 -5.21
CA GLU A 115 -10.65 19.69 -5.41
C GLU A 115 -11.64 20.22 -4.36
N VAL A 116 -11.22 20.27 -3.09
CA VAL A 116 -12.03 20.84 -2.00
C VAL A 116 -12.35 22.29 -2.27
N ASN A 117 -11.35 23.09 -2.65
CA ASN A 117 -11.53 24.50 -2.99
C ASN A 117 -12.54 24.66 -4.13
N ARG A 118 -12.38 23.90 -5.22
CA ARG A 118 -13.29 23.94 -6.36
C ARG A 118 -14.72 23.57 -5.96
N ALA A 119 -14.89 22.55 -5.14
CA ALA A 119 -16.19 22.10 -4.66
C ALA A 119 -16.87 23.20 -3.80
N VAL A 120 -16.14 23.77 -2.84
CA VAL A 120 -16.63 24.88 -1.99
C VAL A 120 -17.00 26.10 -2.82
N PHE A 121 -16.13 26.54 -3.75
CA PHE A 121 -16.42 27.67 -4.62
C PHE A 121 -17.68 27.45 -5.47
N THR A 122 -17.86 26.23 -5.99
CA THR A 122 -19.04 25.88 -6.78
C THR A 122 -20.30 25.95 -5.93
N LEU A 123 -20.28 25.39 -4.72
CA LEU A 123 -21.40 25.38 -3.78
C LEU A 123 -21.80 26.80 -3.35
N VAL A 124 -20.84 27.63 -2.98
CA VAL A 124 -21.08 29.03 -2.61
C VAL A 124 -21.66 29.82 -3.79
N ARG A 125 -21.11 29.63 -5.00
CA ARG A 125 -21.62 30.30 -6.21
C ARG A 125 -23.06 29.90 -6.51
N GLN A 126 -23.40 28.63 -6.36
CA GLN A 126 -24.76 28.13 -6.56
C GLN A 126 -25.73 28.78 -5.57
N ALA A 127 -25.38 28.82 -4.29
CA ALA A 127 -26.19 29.46 -3.25
C ALA A 127 -26.42 30.96 -3.53
N LEU A 128 -25.36 31.69 -3.88
CA LEU A 128 -25.46 33.10 -4.22
C LEU A 128 -26.35 33.34 -5.45
N ASN A 129 -26.26 32.49 -6.46
CA ASN A 129 -27.14 32.56 -7.63
C ASN A 129 -28.61 32.31 -7.25
N GLN A 130 -28.88 31.35 -6.36
CA GLN A 130 -30.24 31.08 -5.89
C GLN A 130 -30.84 32.25 -5.11
N LEU A 131 -30.05 32.86 -4.22
CA LEU A 131 -30.45 34.04 -3.44
C LEU A 131 -30.70 35.25 -4.35
N ARG A 132 -29.82 35.52 -5.31
CA ARG A 132 -30.01 36.61 -6.29
C ARG A 132 -31.24 36.41 -7.17
N GLY A 133 -31.52 35.17 -7.55
CA GLY A 133 -32.72 34.80 -8.32
C GLY A 133 -34.02 34.79 -7.51
N MET A 134 -33.96 34.82 -6.18
CA MET A 134 -35.12 34.68 -5.29
C MET A 134 -36.17 35.77 -5.55
N SER A 135 -35.74 37.02 -5.67
CA SER A 135 -36.65 38.15 -5.93
C SER A 135 -37.45 37.97 -7.22
N GLY A 136 -36.86 37.38 -8.26
CA GLY A 136 -37.54 37.09 -9.53
C GLY A 136 -38.55 35.96 -9.42
N ARG A 137 -38.20 34.88 -8.70
CA ARG A 137 -39.08 33.72 -8.47
C ARG A 137 -40.29 34.07 -7.62
N LEU A 138 -40.06 34.80 -6.53
CA LEU A 138 -41.09 35.13 -5.54
C LEU A 138 -41.96 36.33 -5.95
N ARG A 139 -41.54 37.12 -6.96
CA ARG A 139 -42.21 38.38 -7.33
C ARG A 139 -43.73 38.26 -7.49
N LYS A 140 -44.20 37.27 -8.25
CA LYS A 140 -45.64 37.11 -8.55
C LYS A 140 -46.43 36.69 -7.31
N THR A 141 -45.88 35.76 -6.54
CA THR A 141 -46.50 35.28 -5.29
C THR A 141 -46.57 36.38 -4.25
N LEU A 142 -45.49 37.14 -4.08
CA LEU A 142 -45.42 38.25 -3.15
C LEU A 142 -46.32 39.42 -3.56
N ALA A 143 -46.47 39.69 -4.86
CA ALA A 143 -47.36 40.75 -5.35
C ALA A 143 -48.86 40.43 -5.19
N ALA A 144 -49.21 39.14 -5.14
CA ALA A 144 -50.58 38.68 -4.92
C ALA A 144 -50.93 38.55 -3.43
N GLU A 145 -49.94 38.46 -2.55
CA GLU A 145 -50.15 38.29 -1.12
C GLU A 145 -50.36 39.65 -0.44
N THR A 146 -51.42 39.74 0.37
CA THR A 146 -51.80 40.99 1.08
C THR A 146 -51.42 40.93 2.56
N ASP A 147 -51.27 39.73 3.11
CA ASP A 147 -50.88 39.52 4.50
C ASP A 147 -49.35 39.55 4.67
N ALA A 148 -48.88 40.51 5.48
CA ALA A 148 -47.46 40.67 5.78
C ALA A 148 -46.84 39.43 6.49
N GLY A 149 -47.63 38.70 7.28
CA GLY A 149 -47.17 37.48 7.94
C GLY A 149 -46.84 36.38 6.94
N LYS A 150 -47.75 36.16 5.97
CA LYS A 150 -47.55 35.21 4.87
C LYS A 150 -46.40 35.60 3.95
N VAL A 151 -46.22 36.89 3.65
CA VAL A 151 -45.06 37.39 2.88
C VAL A 151 -43.74 36.97 3.54
N THR A 152 -43.63 37.18 4.85
CA THR A 152 -42.43 36.79 5.61
C THR A 152 -42.23 35.28 5.58
N GLN A 153 -43.31 34.51 5.81
CA GLN A 153 -43.27 33.05 5.77
C GLN A 153 -42.84 32.50 4.40
N ILE A 154 -43.28 33.09 3.29
CA ILE A 154 -42.88 32.71 1.93
C ILE A 154 -41.37 32.93 1.74
N ILE A 155 -40.85 34.08 2.18
CA ILE A 155 -39.41 34.39 2.08
C ILE A 155 -38.60 33.42 2.94
N ASP A 156 -38.99 33.24 4.21
CA ASP A 156 -38.30 32.36 5.14
C ASP A 156 -38.29 30.91 4.66
N THR A 157 -39.38 30.45 4.04
CA THR A 157 -39.46 29.12 3.45
C THR A 157 -38.47 28.95 2.30
N ASP A 158 -38.35 29.93 1.40
CA ASP A 158 -37.38 29.85 0.28
C ASP A 158 -35.94 29.92 0.79
N VAL A 159 -35.65 30.78 1.77
CA VAL A 159 -34.33 30.86 2.41
C VAL A 159 -34.00 29.54 3.11
N ALA A 160 -34.93 28.96 3.88
CA ALA A 160 -34.74 27.67 4.54
C ALA A 160 -34.49 26.55 3.52
N HIS A 161 -35.17 26.58 2.38
CA HIS A 161 -34.95 25.63 1.29
C HIS A 161 -33.53 25.77 0.69
N ILE A 162 -33.06 26.98 0.41
CA ILE A 162 -31.69 27.24 -0.06
C ILE A 162 -30.66 26.72 0.97
N CYS A 163 -30.84 27.04 2.25
CA CYS A 163 -29.97 26.59 3.33
C CYS A 163 -29.95 25.05 3.45
N LYS A 164 -31.10 24.39 3.28
CA LYS A 164 -31.19 22.93 3.28
C LYS A 164 -30.41 22.34 2.10
N GLN A 165 -30.59 22.86 0.89
CA GLN A 165 -29.85 22.40 -0.29
C GLN A 165 -28.34 22.55 -0.12
N MET A 166 -27.88 23.67 0.45
CA MET A 166 -26.45 23.86 0.76
C MET A 166 -25.93 22.84 1.76
N ARG A 167 -26.70 22.55 2.80
CA ARG A 167 -26.33 21.56 3.83
C ARG A 167 -26.25 20.16 3.24
N ASP A 168 -27.23 19.77 2.44
CA ASP A 168 -27.29 18.45 1.81
C ASP A 168 -26.12 18.28 0.82
N ALA A 169 -25.80 19.32 0.04
CA ALA A 169 -24.65 19.32 -0.86
C ALA A 169 -23.31 19.28 -0.11
N ALA A 170 -23.18 20.00 1.01
CA ALA A 170 -21.99 19.92 1.86
C ALA A 170 -21.83 18.53 2.50
N ALA A 171 -22.93 17.90 2.95
CA ALA A 171 -22.91 16.54 3.47
C ALA A 171 -22.53 15.52 2.40
N ALA A 172 -22.95 15.71 1.15
CA ALA A 172 -22.53 14.87 0.04
C ALA A 172 -21.01 14.96 -0.21
N LEU A 173 -20.42 16.16 -0.17
CA LEU A 173 -18.97 16.34 -0.30
C LEU A 173 -18.17 15.65 0.80
N LEU A 174 -18.73 15.57 2.02
CA LEU A 174 -18.10 14.84 3.11
C LEU A 174 -18.14 13.33 2.88
N LYS A 175 -19.26 12.80 2.38
CA LYS A 175 -19.42 11.36 2.09
C LYS A 175 -18.59 10.87 0.92
N THR A 176 -18.41 11.69 -0.13
CA THR A 176 -17.58 11.30 -1.28
C THR A 176 -16.09 11.16 -0.96
N ASN A 177 -15.65 11.67 0.20
CA ASN A 177 -14.28 11.50 0.68
C ASN A 177 -14.09 10.23 1.53
N THR A 178 -15.18 9.50 1.81
CA THR A 178 -15.16 8.20 2.48
C THR A 178 -15.31 7.15 1.38
N PRO A 179 -14.22 6.51 0.91
CA PRO A 179 -14.39 5.35 0.05
C PRO A 179 -15.14 4.27 0.83
N ASP A 180 -16.15 3.67 0.22
CA ASP A 180 -16.85 2.51 0.76
C ASP A 180 -15.80 1.47 1.17
N ALA A 181 -15.71 1.19 2.47
CA ALA A 181 -14.95 0.07 2.96
C ALA A 181 -15.61 -1.19 2.38
N ASP A 182 -15.03 -1.74 1.31
CA ASP A 182 -15.39 -3.06 0.82
C ASP A 182 -15.39 -4.02 2.01
N PRO A 183 -16.46 -4.81 2.22
CA PRO A 183 -16.46 -5.78 3.29
C PRO A 183 -15.36 -6.80 2.97
N VAL A 184 -14.33 -6.82 3.81
CA VAL A 184 -13.33 -7.89 3.84
C VAL A 184 -14.08 -9.20 4.07
N GLU A 185 -14.26 -9.93 2.96
CA GLU A 185 -14.78 -11.27 2.92
C GLU A 185 -13.85 -12.13 3.79
N ALA A 186 -14.36 -12.57 4.94
CA ALA A 186 -13.62 -13.39 5.89
C ALA A 186 -13.34 -14.76 5.26
N ALA A 187 -12.15 -14.90 4.67
CA ALA A 187 -11.62 -16.17 4.23
C ALA A 187 -11.23 -17.01 5.46
N ASP A 188 -12.10 -17.99 5.74
CA ASP A 188 -11.82 -19.36 6.17
C ASP A 188 -10.50 -19.63 6.91
N ALA A 189 -10.63 -19.95 8.20
CA ALA A 189 -9.67 -20.77 8.93
C ALA A 189 -10.45 -21.71 9.86
N ASN A 190 -11.01 -22.76 9.27
CA ASN A 190 -11.31 -23.99 9.96
C ASN A 190 -10.00 -24.77 10.24
N ASP A 191 -9.56 -24.82 11.49
CA ASP A 191 -8.67 -25.88 11.98
C ASP A 191 -9.01 -26.23 13.44
N THR A 192 -9.78 -27.31 13.57
CA THR A 192 -9.81 -28.36 14.60
C THR A 192 -8.72 -28.27 15.71
N ASN A 193 -8.97 -28.52 17.00
CA ASN A 193 -9.56 -29.75 17.55
C ASN A 193 -9.79 -29.67 19.09
N ASP A 194 -10.72 -30.50 19.56
CA ASP A 194 -10.76 -31.22 20.85
C ASP A 194 -10.72 -30.47 22.20
N THR A 195 -11.86 -30.39 22.89
CA THR A 195 -12.12 -31.30 24.03
C THR A 195 -13.61 -31.43 24.33
N ASN A 196 -14.03 -32.69 24.50
CA ASN A 196 -15.35 -33.21 24.80
C ASN A 196 -15.67 -33.17 26.31
N ASP A 197 -16.88 -33.61 26.67
CA ASP A 197 -17.46 -33.82 28.03
C ASP A 197 -18.04 -32.56 28.73
N THR A 198 -19.30 -32.50 29.16
CA THR A 198 -20.26 -33.55 29.55
C THR A 198 -21.70 -33.03 29.42
N ASN A 199 -22.58 -33.84 28.86
CA ASN A 199 -24.04 -33.75 29.01
C ASN A 199 -24.41 -33.96 30.49
N ASP A 200 -25.27 -33.12 31.07
CA ASP A 200 -26.14 -33.56 32.15
C ASP A 200 -27.54 -32.99 31.96
N THR A 201 -28.47 -33.91 31.75
CA THR A 201 -29.87 -33.75 31.42
C THR A 201 -30.64 -34.05 32.69
N LEU A 202 -31.36 -33.08 33.26
CA LEU A 202 -32.35 -33.34 34.30
C LEU A 202 -33.67 -32.63 33.96
N GLU A 203 -34.47 -33.40 33.21
CA GLU A 203 -35.90 -33.69 33.38
C GLU A 203 -36.76 -32.67 34.15
N PHE A 204 -37.69 -32.09 33.39
CA PHE A 204 -38.92 -31.47 33.88
C PHE A 204 -39.91 -32.56 34.30
N GLU A 205 -40.31 -32.58 35.58
CA GLU A 205 -41.53 -33.24 36.01
C GLU A 205 -42.62 -32.18 36.25
N GLU A 206 -43.75 -32.37 35.58
CA GLU A 206 -45.02 -31.70 35.83
C GLU A 206 -45.59 -32.14 37.18
N GLU A 207 -46.02 -31.21 38.03
CA GLU A 207 -47.23 -31.42 38.84
C GLU A 207 -47.98 -30.10 39.01
N GLY A 208 -49.22 -30.08 38.51
CA GLY A 208 -50.15 -28.99 38.75
C GLY A 208 -50.80 -29.11 40.13
N VAL A 209 -51.08 -27.96 40.77
CA VAL A 209 -52.14 -27.86 41.78
C VAL A 209 -52.85 -26.53 41.60
N SER A 210 -54.16 -26.66 41.36
CA SER A 210 -55.17 -25.61 41.36
C SER A 210 -55.45 -25.10 42.77
N GLY A 211 -55.70 -23.80 42.92
CA GLY A 211 -56.18 -23.16 44.15
C GLY A 211 -56.32 -21.67 43.97
#